data_AF-A0A7W7H3J8-F1
#
_entry.id   AF-A0A7W7H3J8-F1
#
_cell.length_a   1.000
_cell.length_b   1.000
_cell.length_c   1.000
_cell.angle_alpha   90.00
_cell.angle_beta   90.00
_cell.angle_gamma   90.00
#
_symmetry.space_group_name_H-M   'P 1'
#
loop_
_entity.id
_entity.type
_entity.pdbx_description
1 polymer ?
#
loop_
_entity_poly.entity_id
_entity_poly.type
_entity_poly.pdbx_seq_one_letter_code
_entity_poly.pdbx_strand_id
1 'polypeptide(L)'
;MLIPPRWRLLDETSGGILTECADVDGLFADRVFPAEPARERYTLVGCAPAGALRAAIDGDGPAWLGNVVVDTAHVPGRPVSEPCVPHCRDCVHTMEELLDVRVVGHRAAGDGSGLLNVDLEGHRRDDDNNQNGTVAPAVAGYRLLIGEQRAGECREIAGLFRERPEIWPPGPPITLLGCTAELTGPVEAELAHVRVDGTVHRLSGWGPEISGSVVASRPSVLGDGLVDISLDARIAEPLAANERVIWDLWRAGGPAEPNQWAALDRGGRALWVQAAAVHRIRTADRPAGTVYHPDGRYVTDYDGFCCAIGEAVNGPGGWFGGDSFWLHENAATGDGGATPGFELIWHDAGVAREHLVPGYDRMSWGPAATFDDLVAFLTGEGVRVELR
;
A
#
# COMPACT_ATOMS: atom_id res chain seq x y z
N MET A 1 34.56 20.29 -2.92
CA MET A 1 34.24 19.02 -3.61
C MET A 1 32.72 19.04 -3.76
N LEU A 2 32.19 19.02 -4.99
CA LEU A 2 30.74 19.07 -5.20
C LEU A 2 30.09 17.84 -4.56
N ILE A 3 29.08 18.05 -3.72
CA ILE A 3 28.31 16.95 -3.15
C ILE A 3 27.48 16.36 -4.30
N PRO A 4 27.68 15.07 -4.66
CA PRO A 4 26.91 14.48 -5.75
C PRO A 4 25.42 14.48 -5.37
N PRO A 5 24.52 14.83 -6.31
CA PRO A 5 23.10 14.87 -6.01
C PRO A 5 22.60 13.50 -5.55
N ARG A 6 21.56 13.52 -4.73
CA ARG A 6 20.81 12.33 -4.31
C ARG A 6 19.46 12.27 -5.01
N TRP A 7 18.89 13.42 -5.32
CA TRP A 7 17.56 13.55 -5.88
C TRP A 7 17.60 14.40 -7.13
N ARG A 8 16.82 13.99 -8.12
CA ARG A 8 16.54 14.76 -9.33
C ARG A 8 15.05 15.00 -9.40
N LEU A 9 14.67 16.26 -9.56
CA LEU A 9 13.28 16.65 -9.78
C LEU A 9 13.02 16.66 -11.28
N LEU A 10 12.01 15.92 -11.70
CA LEU A 10 11.57 15.81 -13.08
C LEU A 10 10.19 16.46 -13.19
N ASP A 11 10.05 17.41 -14.11
CA ASP A 11 8.76 18.05 -14.41
C ASP A 11 7.74 16.99 -14.77
N GLU A 12 6.60 16.98 -14.07
CA GLU A 12 5.59 15.91 -14.20
C GLU A 12 5.01 15.85 -15.62
N THR A 13 4.86 17.01 -16.28
CA THR A 13 4.23 17.10 -17.61
C THR A 13 5.20 16.75 -18.74
N SER A 14 6.41 17.30 -18.70
CA SER A 14 7.40 17.20 -19.78
C SER A 14 8.44 16.11 -19.56
N GLY A 15 8.59 15.62 -18.33
CA GLY A 15 9.69 14.74 -17.91
C GLY A 15 11.06 15.41 -17.93
N GLY A 16 11.11 16.74 -18.15
CA GLY A 16 12.34 17.53 -18.19
C GLY A 16 12.97 17.66 -16.80
N ILE A 17 14.31 17.80 -16.76
CA ILE A 17 15.01 18.00 -15.49
C ILE A 17 14.77 19.43 -15.02
N LEU A 18 14.18 19.59 -13.83
CA LEU A 18 13.99 20.89 -13.20
C LEU A 18 15.25 21.30 -12.43
N THR A 19 15.74 20.42 -11.56
CA THR A 19 16.95 20.65 -10.75
C THR A 19 17.45 19.32 -10.16
N GLU A 20 18.68 19.30 -9.69
CA GLU A 20 19.25 18.18 -8.93
C GLU A 20 19.69 18.66 -7.57
N CYS A 21 19.30 17.95 -6.51
CA CYS A 21 19.51 18.37 -5.13
C CYS A 21 20.28 17.30 -4.34
N ALA A 22 21.06 17.77 -3.38
CA ALA A 22 21.87 16.92 -2.50
C ALA A 22 21.00 16.15 -1.49
N ASP A 23 19.93 16.77 -0.99
CA ASP A 23 18.90 16.09 -0.19
C ASP A 23 17.54 16.83 -0.29
N VAL A 24 16.49 16.23 0.27
CA VAL A 24 15.17 16.85 0.42
C VAL A 24 14.76 16.75 1.90
N ASP A 25 14.70 17.89 2.58
CA ASP A 25 14.16 17.95 3.94
C ASP A 25 12.65 17.75 3.92
N GLY A 26 12.15 16.91 4.83
CA GLY A 26 10.76 16.44 4.86
C GLY A 26 10.45 15.21 4.00
N LEU A 27 11.42 14.67 3.22
CA LEU A 27 11.23 13.45 2.43
C LEU A 27 11.17 12.18 3.27
N PHE A 28 11.93 12.14 4.37
CA PHE A 28 11.93 11.01 5.30
C PHE A 28 11.27 11.43 6.61
N ALA A 29 10.30 10.66 7.09
CA ALA A 29 9.60 10.91 8.35
C ALA A 29 9.79 9.76 9.35
N ASP A 30 9.91 10.10 10.63
CA ASP A 30 10.04 9.12 11.73
C ASP A 30 8.67 8.48 12.01
N ARG A 31 8.34 7.44 11.23
CA ARG A 31 7.12 6.63 11.34
C ARG A 31 7.39 5.17 10.99
N VAL A 32 6.57 4.29 11.56
CA VAL A 32 6.52 2.87 11.21
C VAL A 32 5.66 2.74 9.95
N PHE A 33 6.23 2.12 8.92
CA PHE A 33 5.52 1.82 7.66
C PHE A 33 5.12 0.33 7.61
N PRO A 34 3.94 -0.01 7.06
CA PRO A 34 2.88 0.90 6.63
C PRO A 34 2.19 1.58 7.82
N ALA A 35 1.70 2.80 7.61
CA ALA A 35 0.92 3.48 8.63
C ALA A 35 -0.39 2.72 8.86
N GLU A 36 -0.61 2.23 10.07
CA GLU A 36 -1.89 1.64 10.44
C GLU A 36 -2.97 2.74 10.46
N PRO A 37 -4.10 2.56 9.74
CA PRO A 37 -5.20 3.51 9.77
C PRO A 37 -5.71 3.68 11.20
N ALA A 38 -6.30 4.83 11.51
CA ALA A 38 -6.76 5.08 12.88
C ALA A 38 -7.83 4.06 13.30
N ARG A 39 -7.67 3.52 14.51
CA ARG A 39 -8.71 2.69 15.13
C ARG A 39 -9.80 3.60 15.69
N GLU A 40 -11.02 3.40 15.20
CA GLU A 40 -12.17 4.26 15.42
C GLU A 40 -13.38 3.49 15.95
N ARG A 41 -14.40 4.25 16.37
CA ARG A 41 -15.70 3.73 16.78
C ARG A 41 -16.79 4.25 15.88
N TYR A 42 -17.69 3.35 15.49
CA TYR A 42 -18.85 3.64 14.66
C TYR A 42 -20.10 3.13 15.36
N THR A 43 -21.23 3.79 15.13
CA THR A 43 -22.53 3.23 15.52
C THR A 43 -23.36 3.01 14.26
N LEU A 44 -23.68 1.75 13.99
CA LEU A 44 -24.71 1.38 13.03
C LEU A 44 -26.07 1.71 13.66
N VAL A 45 -26.88 2.56 13.01
CA VAL A 45 -28.13 3.10 13.57
C VAL A 45 -29.35 2.50 12.89
N GLY A 46 -30.30 2.05 13.71
CA GLY A 46 -31.60 1.54 13.23
C GLY A 46 -31.44 0.35 12.30
N CYS A 47 -30.75 -0.70 12.75
CA CYS A 47 -30.38 -1.83 11.95
C CYS A 47 -31.27 -3.05 12.14
N ALA A 48 -31.36 -3.86 11.08
CA ALA A 48 -31.83 -5.24 11.10
C ALA A 48 -30.62 -6.17 10.82
N PRO A 49 -29.90 -6.63 11.85
CA PRO A 49 -28.73 -7.50 11.67
C PRO A 49 -29.11 -8.85 11.07
N ALA A 50 -28.23 -9.39 10.24
CA ALA A 50 -28.32 -10.72 9.64
C ALA A 50 -26.95 -11.43 9.66
N GLY A 51 -26.94 -12.74 9.37
CA GLY A 51 -25.70 -13.50 9.22
C GLY A 51 -24.72 -13.34 10.39
N ALA A 52 -23.45 -13.11 10.08
CA ALA A 52 -22.39 -13.01 11.07
C ALA A 52 -22.58 -11.85 12.07
N LEU A 53 -23.12 -10.70 11.65
CA LEU A 53 -23.41 -9.59 12.56
C LEU A 53 -24.50 -9.98 13.57
N ARG A 54 -25.55 -10.67 13.11
CA ARG A 54 -26.61 -11.16 14.01
C ARG A 54 -26.06 -12.19 15.00
N ALA A 55 -25.29 -13.16 14.52
CA ALA A 55 -24.66 -14.18 15.37
C ALA A 55 -23.73 -13.55 16.43
N ALA A 56 -22.96 -12.52 16.06
CA ALA A 56 -22.11 -11.78 17.00
C ALA A 56 -22.92 -11.07 18.10
N ILE A 57 -24.08 -10.49 17.74
CA ILE A 57 -24.99 -9.80 18.68
C ILE A 57 -25.68 -10.79 19.62
N ASP A 58 -26.16 -11.92 19.10
CA ASP A 58 -26.85 -12.93 19.90
C ASP A 58 -25.89 -13.75 20.79
N GLY A 59 -24.57 -13.62 20.57
CA GLY A 59 -23.53 -14.35 21.30
C GLY A 59 -23.23 -15.75 20.75
N ASP A 60 -23.81 -16.09 19.60
CA ASP A 60 -23.66 -17.38 18.93
C ASP A 60 -22.46 -17.41 17.96
N GLY A 61 -21.86 -16.25 17.67
CA GLY A 61 -20.72 -16.09 16.77
C GLY A 61 -19.60 -15.23 17.35
N PRO A 62 -18.45 -15.14 16.67
CA PRO A 62 -17.37 -14.28 17.10
C PRO A 62 -17.78 -12.81 17.04
N ALA A 63 -17.36 -12.02 18.02
CA ALA A 63 -17.56 -10.57 17.99
C ALA A 63 -16.74 -9.88 16.89
N TRP A 64 -15.67 -10.53 16.41
CA TRP A 64 -14.83 -10.05 15.31
C TRP A 64 -15.42 -10.48 13.97
N LEU A 65 -15.61 -9.52 13.07
CA LEU A 65 -16.27 -9.67 11.78
C LEU A 65 -15.29 -9.62 10.59
N GLY A 66 -14.02 -9.27 10.81
CA GLY A 66 -13.08 -8.99 9.72
C GLY A 66 -13.44 -7.68 9.02
N ASN A 67 -13.41 -7.66 7.69
CA ASN A 67 -13.81 -6.48 6.93
C ASN A 67 -15.33 -6.42 6.75
N VAL A 68 -15.90 -5.22 6.85
CA VAL A 68 -17.31 -4.94 6.62
C VAL A 68 -17.43 -3.91 5.50
N VAL A 69 -18.00 -4.33 4.38
CA VAL A 69 -18.34 -3.43 3.28
C VAL A 69 -19.67 -2.74 3.59
N VAL A 70 -19.68 -1.42 3.45
CA VAL A 70 -20.86 -0.56 3.56
C VAL A 70 -21.28 -0.16 2.15
N ASP A 71 -22.30 -0.81 1.63
CA ASP A 71 -22.88 -0.51 0.32
C ASP A 71 -24.14 0.35 0.48
N THR A 72 -24.33 1.33 -0.40
CA THR A 72 -25.44 2.28 -0.29
C THR A 72 -26.69 1.79 -1.03
N ALA A 73 -27.87 2.11 -0.48
CA ALA A 73 -29.14 1.94 -1.17
C ALA A 73 -29.56 3.26 -1.84
N HIS A 74 -28.94 3.56 -2.98
CA HIS A 74 -29.08 4.86 -3.67
C HIS A 74 -30.24 4.92 -4.69
N VAL A 75 -30.87 3.79 -5.03
CA VAL A 75 -31.96 3.74 -6.03
C VAL A 75 -33.31 4.08 -5.38
N PRO A 76 -33.99 5.19 -5.76
CA PRO A 76 -35.25 5.58 -5.14
C PRO A 76 -36.35 4.52 -5.32
N GLY A 77 -37.09 4.24 -4.25
CA GLY A 77 -38.21 3.30 -4.26
C GLY A 77 -37.83 1.81 -4.32
N ARG A 78 -36.54 1.49 -4.43
CA ARG A 78 -36.04 0.12 -4.28
C ARG A 78 -35.85 -0.21 -2.79
N PRO A 79 -36.24 -1.40 -2.33
CA PRO A 79 -35.93 -1.84 -0.97
C PRO A 79 -34.43 -1.84 -0.70
N VAL A 80 -34.02 -1.44 0.51
CA VAL A 80 -32.61 -1.49 0.93
C VAL A 80 -32.04 -2.92 0.81
N SER A 81 -32.87 -3.94 0.94
CA SER A 81 -32.51 -5.35 0.80
C SER A 81 -32.02 -5.77 -0.58
N GLU A 82 -32.43 -5.04 -1.62
CA GLU A 82 -32.19 -5.41 -3.01
C GLU A 82 -30.93 -4.70 -3.53
N PRO A 83 -29.97 -5.45 -4.12
CA PRO A 83 -28.80 -4.82 -4.67
C PRO A 83 -29.11 -3.91 -5.85
N CYS A 84 -28.20 -2.97 -6.11
CA CYS A 84 -28.21 -2.24 -7.37
C CYS A 84 -27.90 -3.17 -8.55
N VAL A 85 -27.94 -2.64 -9.78
CA VAL A 85 -27.46 -3.39 -10.94
C VAL A 85 -25.95 -3.68 -10.79
N PRO A 86 -25.46 -4.81 -11.31
CA PRO A 86 -24.02 -5.10 -11.31
C PRO A 86 -23.22 -3.94 -11.92
N HIS A 87 -22.06 -3.63 -11.33
CA HIS A 87 -21.17 -2.54 -11.77
C HIS A 87 -21.84 -1.15 -11.78
N CYS A 88 -22.82 -0.91 -10.90
CA CYS A 88 -23.37 0.44 -10.75
C CYS A 88 -22.28 1.40 -10.27
N ARG A 89 -22.02 2.43 -11.08
CA ARG A 89 -21.00 3.45 -10.81
C ARG A 89 -21.24 4.18 -9.48
N ASP A 90 -22.49 4.47 -9.14
CA ASP A 90 -22.82 5.18 -7.90
C ASP A 90 -22.56 4.31 -6.65
N CYS A 91 -22.88 3.01 -6.69
CA CYS A 91 -22.51 2.07 -5.63
C CYS A 91 -21.00 2.06 -5.41
N VAL A 92 -20.21 1.90 -6.48
CA VAL A 92 -18.75 1.90 -6.38
C VAL A 92 -18.24 3.21 -5.77
N HIS A 93 -18.76 4.36 -6.21
CA HIS A 93 -18.31 5.66 -5.71
C HIS A 93 -18.81 6.04 -4.32
N THR A 94 -19.76 5.31 -3.75
CA THR A 94 -20.34 5.62 -2.43
C THR A 94 -20.10 4.53 -1.39
N MET A 95 -19.46 3.44 -1.81
CA MET A 95 -19.09 2.33 -0.94
C MET A 95 -17.92 2.71 -0.04
N GLU A 96 -17.98 2.28 1.22
CA GLU A 96 -16.91 2.39 2.20
C GLU A 96 -16.55 0.99 2.71
N GLU A 97 -15.31 0.78 3.14
CA GLU A 97 -14.86 -0.45 3.77
C GLU A 97 -14.33 -0.18 5.19
N LEU A 98 -14.95 -0.86 6.15
CA LEU A 98 -14.43 -0.92 7.52
C LEU A 98 -13.54 -2.15 7.67
N LEU A 99 -12.36 -1.98 8.26
CA LEU A 99 -11.32 -3.01 8.37
C LEU A 99 -11.19 -3.49 9.83
N ASP A 100 -10.82 -4.76 10.02
CA ASP A 100 -10.62 -5.39 11.34
C ASP A 100 -11.74 -5.09 12.37
N VAL A 101 -12.99 -5.20 11.91
CA VAL A 101 -14.19 -4.75 12.64
C VAL A 101 -14.56 -5.73 13.75
N ARG A 102 -14.91 -5.17 14.91
CA ARG A 102 -15.44 -5.89 16.07
C ARG A 102 -16.72 -5.23 16.58
N VAL A 103 -17.72 -6.05 16.89
CA VAL A 103 -18.91 -5.62 17.65
C VAL A 103 -18.51 -5.42 19.11
N VAL A 104 -18.72 -4.22 19.64
CA VAL A 104 -18.39 -3.88 21.03
C VAL A 104 -19.61 -3.68 21.91
N GLY A 105 -20.80 -3.49 21.31
CA GLY A 105 -22.05 -3.37 22.05
C GLY A 105 -23.25 -3.24 21.12
N HIS A 106 -24.45 -3.39 21.68
CA HIS A 106 -25.69 -3.12 20.97
C HIS A 106 -26.79 -2.70 21.94
N ARG A 107 -27.82 -2.03 21.42
CA ARG A 107 -29.01 -1.59 22.15
C ARG A 107 -30.22 -1.50 21.22
N ALA A 108 -31.42 -1.61 21.77
CA ALA A 108 -32.63 -1.34 20.99
C ALA A 108 -32.67 0.13 20.52
N ALA A 109 -33.15 0.37 19.31
CA ALA A 109 -33.46 1.70 18.83
C ALA A 109 -34.61 2.29 19.67
N GLY A 110 -34.45 3.53 20.12
CA GLY A 110 -35.41 4.20 21.01
C GLY A 110 -36.73 4.63 20.33
N ASP A 111 -36.93 4.26 19.07
CA ASP A 111 -38.08 4.65 18.25
C ASP A 111 -39.21 3.61 18.22
N GLY A 112 -39.06 2.49 18.95
CA GLY A 112 -40.05 1.42 19.01
C GLY A 112 -40.14 0.54 17.75
N SER A 113 -39.23 0.70 16.79
CA SER A 113 -39.22 -0.07 15.54
C SER A 113 -38.81 -1.54 15.70
N GLY A 114 -38.24 -1.90 16.85
CA GLY A 114 -37.61 -3.22 17.07
C GLY A 114 -36.22 -3.36 16.43
N LEU A 115 -35.71 -2.31 15.78
CA LEU A 115 -34.36 -2.28 15.21
C LEU A 115 -33.30 -2.06 16.30
N LEU A 116 -32.04 -2.29 15.94
CA LEU A 116 -30.90 -2.20 16.86
C LEU A 116 -29.94 -1.07 16.47
N ASN A 117 -29.38 -0.40 17.46
CA ASN A 117 -28.16 0.37 17.30
C ASN A 117 -26.99 -0.52 17.73
N VAL A 118 -25.98 -0.65 16.88
CA VAL A 118 -24.84 -1.56 17.09
C VAL A 118 -23.55 -0.74 17.08
N ASP A 119 -22.78 -0.84 18.16
CA ASP A 119 -21.52 -0.15 18.30
C ASP A 119 -20.39 -1.06 17.80
N LEU A 120 -19.58 -0.52 16.89
CA LEU A 120 -18.46 -1.18 16.26
C LEU A 120 -17.15 -0.47 16.63
N GLU A 121 -16.07 -1.23 16.64
CA GLU A 121 -14.70 -0.73 16.73
C GLU A 121 -13.88 -1.39 15.62
N GLY A 122 -13.11 -0.61 14.88
CA GLY A 122 -12.36 -1.08 13.73
C GLY A 122 -11.58 0.07 13.10
N HIS A 123 -11.15 -0.10 11.86
CA HIS A 123 -10.49 0.92 11.07
C HIS A 123 -11.36 1.25 9.86
N ARG A 124 -11.05 2.34 9.17
CA ARG A 124 -11.58 2.60 7.83
C ARG A 124 -10.45 2.48 6.83
N ARG A 125 -10.78 2.00 5.64
CA ARG A 125 -9.89 2.09 4.49
C ARG A 125 -9.75 3.57 4.07
N ASP A 126 -8.53 4.03 3.85
CA ASP A 126 -8.24 5.45 3.62
C ASP A 126 -8.35 5.86 2.14
N ASP A 127 -8.23 4.90 1.22
CA ASP A 127 -8.47 5.01 -0.23
C ASP A 127 -9.96 4.82 -0.61
N ASP A 128 -10.86 4.86 0.39
CA ASP A 128 -12.28 4.68 0.17
C ASP A 128 -12.88 5.76 -0.74
N ASN A 129 -13.93 5.34 -1.45
CA ASN A 129 -14.67 6.18 -2.37
C ASN A 129 -15.39 7.33 -1.60
N ASN A 130 -16.21 8.13 -2.28
CA ASN A 130 -17.03 9.17 -1.64
C ASN A 130 -16.25 10.33 -0.96
N GLN A 131 -15.30 10.93 -1.68
CA GLN A 131 -14.50 12.06 -1.17
C GLN A 131 -13.81 11.71 0.16
N ASN A 132 -13.15 10.55 0.19
CA ASN A 132 -12.49 9.98 1.36
C ASN A 132 -13.47 9.85 2.54
N GLY A 133 -14.71 9.42 2.26
CA GLY A 133 -15.84 9.31 3.19
C GLY A 133 -16.05 10.52 4.11
N THR A 134 -15.98 11.73 3.57
CA THR A 134 -16.21 12.96 4.35
C THR A 134 -17.68 13.38 4.38
N VAL A 135 -18.45 13.04 3.34
CA VAL A 135 -19.84 13.45 3.17
C VAL A 135 -20.75 12.23 3.14
N ALA A 136 -21.78 12.21 3.98
CA ALA A 136 -22.77 11.12 3.93
C ALA A 136 -23.57 11.18 2.62
N PRO A 137 -23.69 10.08 1.87
CA PRO A 137 -24.44 10.06 0.62
C PRO A 137 -25.95 10.16 0.91
N ALA A 138 -26.68 10.84 0.02
CA ALA A 138 -28.13 11.04 0.16
C ALA A 138 -28.91 9.78 -0.27
N VAL A 139 -28.92 8.76 0.60
CA VAL A 139 -29.43 7.40 0.29
C VAL A 139 -30.50 6.95 1.26
N ALA A 140 -31.27 5.92 0.89
CA ALA A 140 -32.39 5.41 1.71
C ALA A 140 -31.92 4.54 2.89
N GLY A 141 -30.66 4.11 2.88
CA GLY A 141 -30.04 3.29 3.91
C GLY A 141 -28.76 2.62 3.40
N TYR A 142 -28.24 1.72 4.22
CA TYR A 142 -26.98 1.03 4.01
C TYR A 142 -27.17 -0.48 4.12
N ARG A 143 -26.54 -1.22 3.20
CA ARG A 143 -26.39 -2.67 3.24
C ARG A 143 -25.00 -2.99 3.76
N LEU A 144 -24.93 -3.96 4.66
CA LEU A 144 -23.67 -4.44 5.21
C LEU A 144 -23.32 -5.79 4.60
N LEU A 145 -22.08 -5.95 4.13
CA LEU A 145 -21.55 -7.22 3.66
C LEU A 145 -20.28 -7.59 4.43
N ILE A 146 -20.11 -8.89 4.70
CA ILE A 146 -18.90 -9.50 5.24
C ILE A 146 -18.46 -10.56 4.23
N GLY A 147 -17.36 -10.29 3.53
CA GLY A 147 -17.08 -10.93 2.25
C GLY A 147 -18.26 -10.76 1.29
N GLU A 148 -18.67 -11.84 0.64
CA GLU A 148 -19.83 -11.84 -0.27
C GLU A 148 -21.18 -12.02 0.46
N GLN A 149 -21.17 -12.15 1.79
CA GLN A 149 -22.37 -12.49 2.56
C GLN A 149 -23.00 -11.24 3.17
N ARG A 150 -24.33 -11.17 3.10
CA ARG A 150 -25.09 -10.09 3.72
C ARG A 150 -25.08 -10.19 5.24
N ALA A 151 -24.69 -9.10 5.90
CA ALA A 151 -24.59 -8.96 7.35
C ALA A 151 -25.71 -8.09 7.97
N GLY A 152 -26.49 -7.37 7.16
CA GLY A 152 -27.64 -6.64 7.64
C GLY A 152 -27.97 -5.40 6.83
N GLU A 153 -28.92 -4.63 7.35
CA GLU A 153 -29.29 -3.32 6.82
C GLU A 153 -29.34 -2.31 7.96
N CYS A 154 -29.00 -1.06 7.67
CA CYS A 154 -29.02 0.05 8.62
C CYS A 154 -29.56 1.31 7.96
N ARG A 155 -30.12 2.21 8.76
CA ARG A 155 -30.58 3.52 8.26
C ARG A 155 -29.42 4.50 8.12
N GLU A 156 -28.48 4.46 9.06
CA GLU A 156 -27.36 5.39 9.15
C GLU A 156 -26.14 4.70 9.78
N ILE A 157 -24.95 5.26 9.53
CA ILE A 157 -23.72 4.90 10.22
C ILE A 157 -23.10 6.17 10.82
N ALA A 158 -23.29 6.34 12.12
CA ALA A 158 -22.75 7.48 12.85
C ALA A 158 -21.23 7.33 13.04
N GLY A 159 -20.50 8.41 12.77
CA GLY A 159 -19.04 8.48 12.91
C GLY A 159 -18.23 8.09 11.68
N LEU A 160 -18.86 7.47 10.67
CA LEU A 160 -18.19 7.07 9.43
C LEU A 160 -17.89 8.29 8.54
N PHE A 161 -18.93 9.05 8.21
CA PHE A 161 -18.84 10.19 7.30
C PHE A 161 -18.49 11.47 8.05
N ARG A 162 -17.20 11.81 8.07
CA ARG A 162 -16.69 13.06 8.67
C ARG A 162 -15.30 13.37 8.15
N GLU A 163 -14.92 14.63 8.25
CA GLU A 163 -13.54 15.04 8.09
C GLU A 163 -12.68 14.40 9.20
N ARG A 164 -11.61 13.71 8.78
CA ARG A 164 -10.58 13.17 9.66
C ARG A 164 -9.38 14.11 9.65
N PRO A 165 -8.67 14.28 10.77
CA PRO A 165 -7.39 14.98 10.75
C PRO A 165 -6.49 14.34 9.71
N GLU A 166 -5.72 15.14 8.99
CA GLU A 166 -4.70 14.59 8.11
C GLU A 166 -3.82 13.63 8.92
N ILE A 167 -3.64 12.41 8.37
CA ILE A 167 -2.81 11.38 8.98
C ILE A 167 -1.39 11.91 9.15
N TRP A 168 -0.98 12.79 8.25
CA TRP A 168 0.29 13.50 8.27
C TRP A 168 0.10 14.81 9.05
N PRO A 169 0.87 15.05 10.12
CA PRO A 169 0.82 16.35 10.80
C PRO A 169 1.16 17.45 9.79
N PRO A 170 0.77 18.72 10.03
CA PRO A 170 1.32 19.84 9.26
C PRO A 170 2.85 19.82 9.44
N GLY A 171 3.54 19.24 8.46
CA GLY A 171 4.99 19.15 8.42
C GLY A 171 5.59 20.52 8.12
N PRO A 172 6.90 20.71 8.38
CA PRO A 172 7.58 21.88 7.85
C PRO A 172 7.43 21.90 6.32
N PRO A 173 7.40 23.10 5.69
CA PRO A 173 7.45 23.21 4.24
C PRO A 173 8.66 22.45 3.70
N ILE A 174 8.50 21.75 2.56
CA ILE A 174 9.61 21.01 1.94
C ILE A 174 10.75 21.98 1.65
N THR A 175 11.98 21.58 2.01
CA THR A 175 13.18 22.29 1.58
C THR A 175 14.06 21.38 0.75
N LEU A 176 14.23 21.73 -0.52
CA LEU A 176 15.20 21.10 -1.40
C LEU A 176 16.59 21.67 -1.05
N LEU A 177 17.56 20.80 -0.76
CA LEU A 177 18.86 21.20 -0.23
C LEU A 177 19.96 21.06 -1.28
N GLY A 178 20.76 22.11 -1.45
CA GLY A 178 21.93 22.09 -2.32
C GLY A 178 21.61 21.78 -3.78
N CYS A 179 20.62 22.48 -4.34
CA CYS A 179 20.15 22.28 -5.70
C CYS A 179 21.02 23.00 -6.73
N THR A 180 21.16 22.40 -7.92
CA THR A 180 22.02 22.91 -9.02
C THR A 180 21.41 24.06 -9.81
N ALA A 181 20.09 24.24 -9.75
CA ALA A 181 19.36 25.32 -10.38
C ALA A 181 18.31 25.90 -9.45
N GLU A 182 18.14 27.23 -9.50
CA GLU A 182 17.02 27.92 -8.86
C GLU A 182 15.71 27.57 -9.56
N LEU A 183 14.63 27.51 -8.78
CA LEU A 183 13.26 27.35 -9.25
C LEU A 183 12.46 28.60 -8.88
N THR A 184 11.42 28.90 -9.65
CA THR A 184 10.51 30.02 -9.37
C THR A 184 9.07 29.64 -9.72
N GLY A 185 8.12 30.08 -8.91
CA GLY A 185 6.70 29.84 -9.16
C GLY A 185 6.25 28.43 -8.77
N PRO A 186 5.18 27.91 -9.39
CA PRO A 186 4.67 26.57 -9.12
C PRO A 186 5.63 25.49 -9.64
N VAL A 187 5.69 24.38 -8.91
CA VAL A 187 6.51 23.18 -9.16
C VAL A 187 5.61 21.97 -9.03
N GLU A 188 5.53 21.19 -10.10
CA GLU A 188 4.89 19.87 -10.16
C GLU A 188 5.95 18.89 -10.64
N ALA A 189 6.45 18.03 -9.75
CA ALA A 189 7.62 17.23 -10.02
C ALA A 189 7.56 15.81 -9.46
N GLU A 190 7.97 14.86 -10.29
CA GLU A 190 8.34 13.51 -9.90
C GLU A 190 9.76 13.51 -9.32
N LEU A 191 9.97 12.81 -8.21
CA LEU A 191 11.30 12.55 -7.68
C LEU A 191 11.95 11.34 -8.37
N ALA A 192 13.24 11.48 -8.63
CA ALA A 192 14.11 10.38 -9.05
C ALA A 192 15.32 10.27 -8.12
N HIS A 193 15.65 9.05 -7.74
CA HIS A 193 16.82 8.74 -6.92
C HIS A 193 18.08 8.62 -7.80
N VAL A 194 19.14 9.32 -7.40
CA VAL A 194 20.41 9.42 -8.13
C VAL A 194 21.50 8.66 -7.37
N ARG A 195 22.06 7.64 -8.03
CA ARG A 195 23.19 6.84 -7.51
C ARG A 195 24.50 7.63 -7.56
N VAL A 196 25.50 7.16 -6.83
CA VAL A 196 26.85 7.76 -6.83
C VAL A 196 27.49 7.76 -8.23
N ASP A 197 27.16 6.77 -9.06
CA ASP A 197 27.63 6.69 -10.45
C ASP A 197 26.86 7.60 -11.43
N GLY A 198 25.86 8.34 -10.95
CA GLY A 198 25.02 9.22 -11.76
C GLY A 198 23.82 8.53 -12.41
N THR A 199 23.63 7.22 -12.19
CA THR A 199 22.44 6.50 -12.66
C THR A 199 21.18 7.03 -11.95
N VAL A 200 20.10 7.21 -12.71
CA VAL A 200 18.86 7.83 -12.22
C VAL A 200 17.71 6.84 -12.29
N HIS A 201 17.04 6.67 -11.16
CA HIS A 201 15.87 5.81 -11.01
C HIS A 201 14.66 6.64 -10.64
N ARG A 202 13.69 6.72 -11.54
CA ARG A 202 12.41 7.38 -11.30
C ARG A 202 11.60 6.58 -10.28
N LEU A 203 10.91 7.27 -9.37
CA LEU A 203 10.09 6.60 -8.38
C LEU A 203 8.77 6.11 -8.99
N SER A 204 8.24 6.77 -10.04
CA SER A 204 7.19 6.29 -10.97
C SER A 204 6.04 5.53 -10.30
N GLY A 205 5.32 6.22 -9.41
CA GLY A 205 4.20 5.66 -8.64
C GLY A 205 4.59 4.88 -7.38
N TRP A 206 5.88 4.72 -7.10
CA TRP A 206 6.42 4.06 -5.89
C TRP A 206 7.03 5.05 -4.89
N GLY A 207 6.73 6.33 -5.02
CA GLY A 207 7.27 7.33 -4.13
C GLY A 207 6.66 8.70 -4.30
N PRO A 208 7.06 9.65 -3.46
CA PRO A 208 6.33 10.90 -3.32
C PRO A 208 6.51 11.85 -4.50
N GLU A 209 5.42 12.51 -4.85
CA GLU A 209 5.37 13.64 -5.78
C GLU A 209 5.50 14.96 -5.02
N ILE A 210 6.11 15.96 -5.67
CA ILE A 210 6.26 17.31 -5.13
C ILE A 210 5.34 18.24 -5.91
N SER A 211 4.33 18.78 -5.21
CA SER A 211 3.40 19.78 -5.73
C SER A 211 3.36 20.99 -4.79
N GLY A 212 3.76 22.16 -5.30
CA GLY A 212 3.63 23.44 -4.58
C GLY A 212 4.43 24.58 -5.20
N SER A 213 4.47 25.73 -4.53
CA SER A 213 5.08 26.97 -5.01
C SER A 213 6.35 27.32 -4.25
N VAL A 214 7.34 27.84 -4.96
CA VAL A 214 8.58 28.36 -4.36
C VAL A 214 8.26 29.60 -3.52
N VAL A 215 8.54 29.52 -2.22
CA VAL A 215 8.36 30.62 -1.26
C VAL A 215 9.67 31.28 -0.85
N ALA A 216 10.79 30.57 -0.95
CA ALA A 216 12.11 31.13 -0.70
C ALA A 216 13.19 30.36 -1.47
N SER A 217 14.24 31.09 -1.86
CA SER A 217 15.49 30.53 -2.37
C SER A 217 16.65 31.25 -1.67
N ARG A 218 17.68 30.51 -1.29
CA ARG A 218 18.90 31.07 -0.69
C ARG A 218 20.14 30.28 -1.14
N PRO A 219 21.34 30.89 -1.13
CA PRO A 219 22.57 30.14 -1.30
C PRO A 219 22.68 29.00 -0.30
N SER A 220 23.07 27.81 -0.78
CA SER A 220 23.21 26.62 0.06
C SER A 220 24.55 26.63 0.80
N VAL A 221 24.53 26.13 2.03
CA VAL A 221 25.76 25.87 2.80
C VAL A 221 26.56 24.67 2.27
N LEU A 222 25.98 23.90 1.35
CA LEU A 222 26.55 22.67 0.79
C LEU A 222 27.58 22.92 -0.32
N GLY A 223 27.67 24.15 -0.85
CA GLY A 223 28.72 24.52 -1.80
C GLY A 223 28.40 25.75 -2.63
N ASP A 224 29.45 26.35 -3.20
CA ASP A 224 29.33 27.50 -4.10
C ASP A 224 28.49 27.14 -5.34
N GLY A 225 27.55 28.03 -5.68
CA GLY A 225 26.65 27.85 -6.84
C GLY A 225 25.46 26.92 -6.61
N LEU A 226 25.31 26.35 -5.41
CA LEU A 226 24.12 25.57 -5.02
C LEU A 226 23.12 26.45 -4.26
N VAL A 227 21.84 26.10 -4.34
CA VAL A 227 20.74 26.83 -3.69
C VAL A 227 19.86 25.91 -2.85
N ASP A 228 19.42 26.38 -1.69
CA ASP A 228 18.34 25.73 -0.93
C ASP A 228 17.01 26.40 -1.33
N ILE A 229 16.01 25.59 -1.65
CA ILE A 229 14.71 26.04 -2.17
C ILE A 229 13.62 25.57 -1.21
N SER A 230 12.87 26.49 -0.62
CA SER A 230 11.70 26.18 0.20
C SER A 230 10.43 26.29 -0.65
N LEU A 231 9.59 25.27 -0.58
CA LEU A 231 8.29 25.20 -1.24
C LEU A 231 7.19 25.29 -0.18
N ASP A 232 6.04 25.91 -0.47
CA ASP A 232 4.81 25.77 0.35
C ASP A 232 4.10 24.42 0.13
N ALA A 233 4.89 23.40 -0.16
CA ALA A 233 4.47 22.03 -0.39
C ALA A 233 4.67 21.17 0.85
N ARG A 234 3.97 20.04 0.87
CA ARG A 234 4.23 18.90 1.77
C ARG A 234 4.33 17.64 0.94
N ILE A 235 5.11 16.67 1.41
CA ILE A 235 5.07 15.33 0.85
C ILE A 235 3.90 14.60 1.51
N ALA A 236 2.90 14.24 0.70
CA ALA A 236 1.70 13.58 1.20
C ALA A 236 2.04 12.22 1.83
N GLU A 237 2.95 11.45 1.22
CA GLU A 237 3.38 10.14 1.71
C GLU A 237 4.92 10.10 1.80
N PRO A 238 5.51 10.61 2.89
CA PRO A 238 6.96 10.62 3.04
C PRO A 238 7.47 9.19 3.24
N LEU A 239 8.71 8.97 2.81
CA LEU A 239 9.42 7.71 3.03
C LEU A 239 9.68 7.52 4.54
N ALA A 240 9.70 6.28 5.02
CA ALA A 240 9.99 6.03 6.43
C ALA A 240 11.47 6.27 6.74
N ALA A 241 11.78 6.87 7.89
CA ALA A 241 13.14 7.25 8.25
C ALA A 241 14.12 6.05 8.31
N ASN A 242 13.62 4.88 8.71
CA ASN A 242 14.39 3.63 8.72
C ASN A 242 14.70 3.11 7.30
N GLU A 243 14.04 3.60 6.25
CA GLU A 243 14.41 3.28 4.86
C GLU A 243 15.68 3.98 4.42
N ARG A 244 16.10 5.07 5.06
CA ARG A 244 17.24 5.87 4.58
C ARG A 244 18.49 5.01 4.35
N VAL A 245 18.71 4.00 5.20
CA VAL A 245 19.81 3.04 5.04
C VAL A 245 19.65 2.14 3.80
N ILE A 246 18.42 1.74 3.46
CA ILE A 246 18.09 0.97 2.25
C ILE A 246 18.35 1.86 1.03
N TRP A 247 17.86 3.10 1.02
CA TRP A 247 18.13 4.04 -0.06
C TRP A 247 19.62 4.37 -0.20
N ASP A 248 20.36 4.51 0.91
CA ASP A 248 21.82 4.72 0.88
C ASP A 248 22.56 3.51 0.29
N LEU A 249 22.13 2.28 0.61
CA LEU A 249 22.65 1.06 0.00
C LEU A 249 22.43 1.05 -1.52
N TRP A 250 21.22 1.37 -1.98
CA TRP A 250 20.91 1.49 -3.41
C TRP A 250 21.67 2.60 -4.09
N ARG A 251 21.89 3.72 -3.39
CA ARG A 251 22.69 4.84 -3.88
C ARG A 251 24.14 4.44 -4.12
N ALA A 252 24.69 3.58 -3.26
CA ALA A 252 26.06 3.08 -3.33
C ALA A 252 26.27 1.98 -4.38
N GLY A 253 25.23 1.57 -5.10
CA GLY A 253 25.30 0.54 -6.14
C GLY A 253 24.30 -0.61 -5.97
N GLY A 254 23.58 -0.67 -4.85
CA GLY A 254 22.62 -1.72 -4.54
C GLY A 254 23.21 -2.90 -3.76
N PRO A 255 22.37 -3.87 -3.39
CA PRO A 255 22.80 -5.08 -2.70
C PRO A 255 23.76 -5.89 -3.59
N ALA A 256 24.90 -6.28 -3.04
CA ALA A 256 25.89 -7.12 -3.75
C ALA A 256 25.78 -8.61 -3.40
N GLU A 257 25.13 -8.92 -2.28
CA GLU A 257 24.98 -10.30 -1.77
C GLU A 257 23.50 -10.57 -1.51
N PRO A 258 23.02 -11.81 -1.73
CA PRO A 258 21.65 -12.20 -1.42
C PRO A 258 21.31 -12.08 0.08
N ASN A 259 20.02 -12.05 0.39
CA ASN A 259 19.46 -12.15 1.75
C ASN A 259 19.82 -10.98 2.69
N GLN A 260 20.27 -9.84 2.19
CA GLN A 260 20.49 -8.66 3.04
C GLN A 260 19.19 -8.13 3.68
N TRP A 261 18.04 -8.42 3.06
CA TRP A 261 16.70 -8.16 3.58
C TRP A 261 16.29 -9.09 4.73
N ALA A 262 16.95 -10.23 4.93
CA ALA A 262 16.49 -11.28 5.83
C ALA A 262 16.41 -10.85 7.30
N ALA A 263 17.30 -9.95 7.72
CA ALA A 263 17.36 -9.42 9.09
C ALA A 263 16.30 -8.33 9.36
N LEU A 264 15.64 -7.83 8.31
CA LEU A 264 14.57 -6.86 8.45
C LEU A 264 13.30 -7.55 8.95
N ASP A 265 12.51 -6.83 9.74
CA ASP A 265 11.14 -7.22 10.02
C ASP A 265 10.28 -7.12 8.75
N ARG A 266 9.03 -7.57 8.84
CA ARG A 266 8.13 -7.58 7.68
C ARG A 266 7.97 -6.21 7.04
N GLY A 267 7.83 -5.15 7.85
CA GLY A 267 7.74 -3.77 7.34
C GLY A 267 8.98 -3.37 6.55
N GLY A 268 10.18 -3.65 7.08
CA GLY A 268 11.43 -3.40 6.37
C GLY A 268 11.59 -4.22 5.10
N ARG A 269 11.07 -5.46 5.05
CA ARG A 269 11.07 -6.28 3.82
C ARG A 269 10.15 -5.72 2.75
N ALA A 270 8.97 -5.22 3.13
CA ALA A 270 8.09 -4.56 2.17
C ALA A 270 8.73 -3.30 1.57
N LEU A 271 9.40 -2.51 2.41
CA LEU A 271 10.17 -1.34 1.97
C LEU A 271 11.36 -1.74 1.08
N TRP A 272 12.00 -2.87 1.37
CA TRP A 272 13.03 -3.44 0.49
C TRP A 272 12.46 -3.79 -0.88
N VAL A 273 11.28 -4.42 -0.95
CA VAL A 273 10.61 -4.75 -2.22
C VAL A 273 10.27 -3.49 -3.01
N GLN A 274 9.79 -2.42 -2.36
CA GLN A 274 9.52 -1.13 -3.01
C GLN A 274 10.80 -0.51 -3.57
N ALA A 275 11.88 -0.46 -2.78
CA ALA A 275 13.16 0.04 -3.24
C ALA A 275 13.72 -0.80 -4.41
N ALA A 276 13.58 -2.12 -4.36
CA ALA A 276 13.94 -3.02 -5.45
C ALA A 276 13.12 -2.74 -6.72
N ALA A 277 11.83 -2.41 -6.60
CA ALA A 277 10.98 -2.05 -7.74
C ALA A 277 11.46 -0.78 -8.44
N VAL A 278 11.81 0.26 -7.67
CA VAL A 278 12.38 1.53 -8.18
C VAL A 278 13.73 1.29 -8.87
N HIS A 279 14.54 0.40 -8.28
CA HIS A 279 15.89 0.13 -8.75
C HIS A 279 16.02 -1.02 -9.75
N ARG A 280 14.90 -1.60 -10.19
CA ARG A 280 14.91 -2.74 -11.10
C ARG A 280 15.62 -2.38 -12.41
N ILE A 281 16.52 -3.27 -12.81
CA ILE A 281 17.18 -3.17 -14.10
C ILE A 281 16.35 -3.98 -15.08
N ARG A 282 15.79 -3.33 -16.10
CA ARG A 282 15.10 -4.03 -17.19
C ARG A 282 16.15 -4.68 -18.10
N THR A 283 16.54 -5.90 -17.76
CA THR A 283 17.28 -6.78 -18.66
C THR A 283 16.34 -7.68 -19.44
N ALA A 284 16.79 -8.17 -20.60
CA ALA A 284 16.03 -9.18 -21.33
C ALA A 284 15.78 -10.40 -20.44
N ASP A 285 14.57 -10.94 -20.53
CA ASP A 285 14.20 -12.15 -19.83
C ASP A 285 15.16 -13.30 -20.12
N ARG A 286 15.40 -14.12 -19.09
CA ARG A 286 16.08 -15.40 -19.34
C ARG A 286 15.14 -16.36 -20.05
N PRO A 287 15.67 -17.28 -20.88
CA PRO A 287 14.85 -18.17 -21.71
C PRO A 287 13.86 -19.03 -20.91
N ALA A 288 12.76 -19.42 -21.54
CA ALA A 288 11.80 -20.37 -20.99
C ALA A 288 12.48 -21.66 -20.53
N GLY A 289 11.97 -22.26 -19.45
CA GLY A 289 12.58 -23.44 -18.84
C GLY A 289 13.85 -23.15 -18.03
N THR A 290 14.25 -21.89 -17.86
CA THR A 290 15.26 -21.51 -16.86
C THR A 290 14.81 -21.98 -15.47
N VAL A 291 15.75 -22.50 -14.69
CA VAL A 291 15.53 -22.93 -13.31
C VAL A 291 16.06 -21.85 -12.39
N TYR A 292 15.20 -21.38 -11.49
CA TYR A 292 15.56 -20.43 -10.43
C TYR A 292 15.47 -21.10 -9.07
N HIS A 293 16.25 -20.58 -8.13
CA HIS A 293 16.42 -21.19 -6.81
C HIS A 293 16.12 -20.18 -5.70
N PRO A 294 14.84 -19.96 -5.35
CA PRO A 294 14.47 -19.17 -4.18
C PRO A 294 15.03 -19.79 -2.89
N ASP A 295 15.63 -18.94 -2.05
CA ASP A 295 16.13 -19.30 -0.72
C ASP A 295 15.00 -19.12 0.31
N GLY A 296 14.38 -20.22 0.72
CA GLY A 296 13.24 -20.21 1.63
C GLY A 296 13.58 -20.03 3.10
N ARG A 297 14.85 -20.05 3.50
CA ARG A 297 15.28 -20.03 4.92
C ARG A 297 14.76 -18.83 5.70
N TYR A 298 14.48 -17.73 5.02
CA TYR A 298 14.05 -16.46 5.61
C TYR A 298 12.61 -16.08 5.24
N VAL A 299 11.89 -16.94 4.51
CA VAL A 299 10.52 -16.67 4.06
C VAL A 299 9.54 -16.96 5.20
N THR A 300 9.36 -15.98 6.08
CA THR A 300 8.48 -16.04 7.25
C THR A 300 7.18 -15.23 7.08
N ASP A 301 7.06 -14.53 5.96
CA ASP A 301 5.97 -13.63 5.62
C ASP A 301 5.94 -13.43 4.10
N TYR A 302 4.85 -12.86 3.59
CA TYR A 302 4.64 -12.65 2.16
C TYR A 302 5.71 -11.76 1.53
N ASP A 303 6.12 -10.71 2.24
CA ASP A 303 7.15 -9.78 1.79
C ASP A 303 8.53 -10.46 1.67
N GLY A 304 8.86 -11.36 2.62
CA GLY A 304 10.04 -12.22 2.53
C GLY A 304 9.98 -13.18 1.33
N PHE A 305 8.80 -13.68 0.95
CA PHE A 305 8.64 -14.44 -0.28
C PHE A 305 8.94 -13.58 -1.52
N CYS A 306 8.37 -12.37 -1.60
CA CYS A 306 8.63 -11.41 -2.68
C CYS A 306 10.12 -11.07 -2.81
N CYS A 307 10.83 -10.87 -1.69
CA CYS A 307 12.28 -10.69 -1.69
C CYS A 307 13.01 -11.93 -2.25
N ALA A 308 12.69 -13.13 -1.76
CA ALA A 308 13.37 -14.36 -2.15
C ALA A 308 13.19 -14.71 -3.64
N ILE A 309 11.98 -14.57 -4.18
CA ILE A 309 11.73 -14.81 -5.62
C ILE A 309 12.37 -13.71 -6.48
N GLY A 310 12.30 -12.45 -6.03
CA GLY A 310 12.97 -11.32 -6.68
C GLY A 310 14.47 -11.55 -6.83
N GLU A 311 15.12 -11.99 -5.76
CA GLU A 311 16.56 -12.28 -5.78
C GLU A 311 16.91 -13.51 -6.61
N ALA A 312 16.09 -14.56 -6.56
CA ALA A 312 16.30 -15.75 -7.37
C ALA A 312 16.29 -15.43 -8.87
N VAL A 313 15.35 -14.59 -9.32
CA VAL A 313 15.19 -14.24 -10.73
C VAL A 313 16.21 -13.20 -11.19
N ASN A 314 16.34 -12.11 -10.44
CA ASN A 314 17.03 -10.90 -10.88
C ASN A 314 18.36 -10.61 -10.14
N GLY A 315 18.80 -11.51 -9.25
CA GLY A 315 20.04 -11.37 -8.48
C GLY A 315 19.84 -10.53 -7.20
N PRO A 316 20.91 -10.29 -6.41
CA PRO A 316 20.81 -9.56 -5.13
C PRO A 316 20.01 -8.24 -5.23
N GLY A 317 19.03 -8.06 -4.33
CA GLY A 317 18.10 -6.93 -4.39
C GLY A 317 17.11 -6.95 -5.57
N GLY A 318 17.00 -8.05 -6.30
CA GLY A 318 16.13 -8.18 -7.46
C GLY A 318 14.66 -8.08 -7.09
N TRP A 319 13.85 -7.63 -8.05
CA TRP A 319 12.40 -7.48 -7.90
C TRP A 319 11.68 -8.38 -8.91
N PHE A 320 10.68 -9.14 -8.47
CA PHE A 320 9.81 -9.95 -9.34
C PHE A 320 8.32 -9.79 -8.98
N GLY A 321 7.96 -8.67 -8.34
CA GLY A 321 6.60 -8.39 -7.88
C GLY A 321 6.52 -8.20 -6.37
N GLY A 322 5.70 -7.24 -5.94
CA GLY A 322 5.41 -6.98 -4.51
C GLY A 322 3.98 -7.30 -4.09
N ASP A 323 3.16 -7.76 -5.03
CA ASP A 323 1.78 -8.17 -4.84
C ASP A 323 1.40 -9.23 -5.89
N SER A 324 0.19 -9.79 -5.77
CA SER A 324 -0.30 -10.82 -6.69
C SER A 324 -0.47 -10.31 -8.12
N PHE A 325 -0.78 -9.03 -8.33
CA PHE A 325 -0.90 -8.45 -9.66
C PHE A 325 0.45 -8.45 -10.37
N TRP A 326 1.50 -7.91 -9.75
CA TRP A 326 2.83 -7.88 -10.36
C TRP A 326 3.49 -9.25 -10.44
N LEU A 327 3.22 -10.15 -9.50
CA LEU A 327 3.65 -11.54 -9.64
C LEU A 327 2.99 -12.21 -10.86
N HIS A 328 1.70 -11.97 -11.08
CA HIS A 328 0.97 -12.45 -12.27
C HIS A 328 1.59 -11.87 -13.54
N GLU A 329 1.68 -10.54 -13.63
CA GLU A 329 2.22 -9.86 -14.81
C GLU A 329 3.61 -10.40 -15.18
N ASN A 330 4.52 -10.52 -14.20
CA ASN A 330 5.87 -11.02 -14.44
C ASN A 330 5.92 -12.51 -14.79
N ALA A 331 5.08 -13.36 -14.17
CA ALA A 331 5.11 -14.80 -14.39
C ALA A 331 4.39 -15.22 -15.69
N ALA A 332 3.28 -14.57 -16.01
CA ALA A 332 2.39 -14.93 -17.11
C ALA A 332 2.77 -14.26 -18.44
N THR A 333 3.23 -13.01 -18.39
CA THR A 333 3.52 -12.22 -19.60
C THR A 333 5.01 -12.14 -19.93
N GLY A 334 5.88 -12.32 -18.93
CA GLY A 334 7.31 -12.06 -19.06
C GLY A 334 7.64 -10.60 -18.74
N ASP A 335 8.76 -10.11 -19.27
CA ASP A 335 9.34 -8.76 -19.06
C ASP A 335 9.75 -8.43 -17.61
N GLY A 336 9.60 -9.39 -16.70
CA GLY A 336 10.01 -9.34 -15.30
C GLY A 336 11.38 -9.97 -15.02
N GLY A 337 12.10 -10.45 -16.04
CA GLY A 337 13.39 -11.15 -15.93
C GLY A 337 13.32 -12.67 -16.20
N ALA A 338 12.13 -13.20 -16.44
CA ALA A 338 11.89 -14.61 -16.72
C ALA A 338 10.82 -14.79 -17.81
N THR A 339 11.16 -15.50 -18.89
CA THR A 339 10.16 -15.89 -19.89
C THR A 339 9.22 -16.95 -19.30
N PRO A 340 7.89 -16.87 -19.52
CA PRO A 340 6.91 -17.83 -18.99
C PRO A 340 7.25 -19.30 -19.26
N GLY A 341 6.87 -20.18 -18.32
CA GLY A 341 7.21 -21.61 -18.35
C GLY A 341 8.56 -21.97 -17.72
N PHE A 342 9.04 -21.12 -16.81
CA PHE A 342 10.24 -21.38 -15.99
C PHE A 342 9.95 -22.32 -14.82
N GLU A 343 11.01 -22.69 -14.10
CA GLU A 343 10.96 -23.61 -12.96
C GLU A 343 11.52 -22.92 -11.70
N LEU A 344 10.87 -23.16 -10.56
CA LEU A 344 11.31 -22.75 -9.23
C LEU A 344 11.63 -23.98 -8.40
N ILE A 345 12.90 -24.14 -8.02
CA ILE A 345 13.31 -25.09 -6.97
C ILE A 345 13.39 -24.30 -5.67
N TRP A 346 12.31 -24.33 -4.89
CA TRP A 346 12.16 -23.60 -3.64
C TRP A 346 12.79 -24.40 -2.50
N HIS A 347 13.98 -23.98 -2.08
CA HIS A 347 14.70 -24.60 -0.97
C HIS A 347 14.17 -24.15 0.38
N ASP A 348 14.19 -25.04 1.38
CA ASP A 348 13.77 -24.74 2.75
C ASP A 348 12.31 -24.26 2.82
N ALA A 349 11.46 -24.74 1.90
CA ALA A 349 10.06 -24.33 1.79
C ALA A 349 9.22 -24.65 3.03
N GLY A 350 9.72 -25.53 3.91
CA GLY A 350 9.13 -25.82 5.21
C GLY A 350 8.99 -24.60 6.12
N VAL A 351 9.91 -23.62 6.02
CA VAL A 351 9.82 -22.37 6.81
C VAL A 351 8.59 -21.57 6.40
N ALA A 352 8.39 -21.36 5.10
CA ALA A 352 7.22 -20.67 4.57
C ALA A 352 5.93 -21.41 4.93
N ARG A 353 5.93 -22.74 4.87
CA ARG A 353 4.77 -23.56 5.27
C ARG A 353 4.39 -23.41 6.75
N GLU A 354 5.38 -23.21 7.63
CA GLU A 354 5.13 -23.00 9.06
C GLU A 354 4.57 -21.60 9.37
N HIS A 355 4.98 -20.59 8.62
CA HIS A 355 4.67 -19.19 8.93
C HIS A 355 3.55 -18.57 8.10
N LEU A 356 3.40 -18.98 6.84
CA LEU A 356 2.35 -18.51 5.92
C LEU A 356 1.09 -19.35 6.08
N VAL A 357 0.36 -19.09 7.16
CA VAL A 357 -0.85 -19.82 7.57
C VAL A 357 -2.10 -18.95 7.45
N PRO A 358 -3.31 -19.56 7.35
CA PRO A 358 -4.55 -18.80 7.29
C PRO A 358 -4.70 -17.83 8.46
N GLY A 359 -5.15 -16.60 8.17
CA GLY A 359 -5.31 -15.56 9.18
C GLY A 359 -5.78 -14.24 8.59
N TYR A 360 -5.70 -13.19 9.40
CA TYR A 360 -5.94 -11.82 8.96
C TYR A 360 -4.64 -11.05 8.96
N ASP A 361 -4.30 -10.49 7.81
CA ASP A 361 -3.11 -9.71 7.61
C ASP A 361 -3.42 -8.22 7.74
N ARG A 362 -2.85 -7.57 8.77
CA ARG A 362 -3.00 -6.12 9.02
C ARG A 362 -2.08 -5.26 8.15
N MET A 363 -1.24 -5.88 7.33
CA MET A 363 -0.43 -5.17 6.35
C MET A 363 -1.22 -4.94 5.05
N SER A 364 -1.90 -5.98 4.56
CA SER A 364 -2.79 -5.89 3.39
C SER A 364 -4.25 -5.59 3.74
N TRP A 365 -4.60 -5.59 5.04
CA TRP A 365 -5.97 -5.46 5.56
C TRP A 365 -6.95 -6.48 4.97
N GLY A 366 -6.51 -7.73 4.84
CA GLY A 366 -7.28 -8.80 4.22
C GLY A 366 -6.88 -10.19 4.72
N PRO A 367 -7.37 -11.26 4.07
CA PRO A 367 -6.92 -12.62 4.34
C PRO A 367 -5.40 -12.74 4.15
N ALA A 368 -4.71 -13.35 5.10
CA ALA A 368 -3.28 -13.62 4.97
C ALA A 368 -3.01 -14.61 3.85
N ALA A 369 -2.06 -14.29 2.97
CA ALA A 369 -1.58 -15.22 1.95
C ALA A 369 -0.92 -16.44 2.61
N THR A 370 -1.36 -17.64 2.23
CA THR A 370 -0.80 -18.88 2.76
C THR A 370 0.25 -19.48 1.84
N PHE A 371 1.04 -20.41 2.37
CA PHE A 371 1.98 -21.19 1.58
C PHE A 371 1.29 -21.90 0.41
N ASP A 372 0.14 -22.53 0.68
CA ASP A 372 -0.61 -23.25 -0.35
C ASP A 372 -1.20 -22.30 -1.40
N ASP A 373 -1.63 -21.09 -1.01
CA ASP A 373 -2.08 -20.06 -1.95
C ASP A 373 -0.95 -19.65 -2.90
N LEU A 374 0.27 -19.43 -2.38
CA LEU A 374 1.43 -19.08 -3.21
C LEU A 374 1.80 -20.17 -4.20
N VAL A 375 1.82 -21.43 -3.75
CA VAL A 375 2.13 -22.58 -4.62
C VAL A 375 1.04 -22.75 -5.69
N ALA A 376 -0.23 -22.65 -5.29
CA ALA A 376 -1.36 -22.74 -6.21
C ALA A 376 -1.35 -21.60 -7.22
N PHE A 377 -1.07 -20.37 -6.78
CA PHE A 377 -0.94 -19.20 -7.63
C PHE A 377 0.16 -19.39 -8.68
N LEU A 378 1.41 -19.67 -8.27
CA LEU A 378 2.54 -19.87 -9.19
C LEU A 378 2.27 -21.00 -10.19
N THR A 379 1.73 -22.12 -9.72
CA THR A 379 1.38 -23.26 -10.59
C THR A 379 0.27 -22.88 -11.57
N GLY A 380 -0.70 -22.08 -11.14
CA GLY A 380 -1.76 -21.52 -11.99
C GLY A 380 -1.22 -20.63 -13.10
N GLU A 381 -0.15 -19.89 -12.84
CA GLU A 381 0.59 -19.09 -13.83
C GLU A 381 1.53 -19.91 -14.73
N GLY A 382 1.52 -21.24 -14.62
CA GLY A 382 2.35 -22.12 -15.44
C GLY A 382 3.81 -22.25 -14.99
N VAL A 383 4.13 -21.78 -13.78
CA VAL A 383 5.45 -21.99 -13.15
C VAL A 383 5.53 -23.41 -12.60
N ARG A 384 6.61 -24.14 -12.92
CA ARG A 384 6.86 -25.45 -12.32
C ARG A 384 7.53 -25.27 -10.97
N VAL A 385 6.87 -25.68 -9.88
CA VAL A 385 7.39 -25.54 -8.52
C VAL A 385 7.84 -26.89 -7.97
N GLU A 386 9.13 -27.02 -7.64
CA GLU A 386 9.70 -28.13 -6.87
C GLU A 386 10.03 -27.63 -5.46
N LEU A 387 9.52 -28.32 -4.44
CA LEU A 387 9.73 -27.98 -3.03
C LEU A 387 10.84 -28.85 -2.43
N ARG A 388 11.81 -28.24 -1.76
CA ARG A 388 12.93 -28.92 -1.10
C ARG A 388 13.05 -28.61 0.38
#